data_AF-A0A1J5KCH3-F1
#
_entry.id   AF-A0A1J5KCH3-F1
#
_cell.length_a   1.000
_cell.length_b   1.000
_cell.length_c   1.000
_cell.angle_alpha   90.00
_cell.angle_beta   90.00
_cell.angle_gamma   90.00
#
_symmetry.space_group_name_H-M   'P 1'
#
loop_
_entity.id
_entity.type
_entity.pdbx_description
1 polymer ?
#
loop_
_entity_poly.entity_id
_entity_poly.type
_entity_poly.pdbx_seq_one_letter_code
_entity_poly.pdbx_strand_id
1 'polypeptide(L)'
;MKLLAVLAILISMTSLSSMAGNGVERGRLIVGEQHFLGTEIKNFISKKMVHCLENTKKDYLQVKGISIEEDEVDQGIVDLYYTVDMLHKNEKGNILNEVSVEIEDADYSNWKKYEEKLSIKVLKDTNQLCR
;
A
#
# COMPACT_ATOMS: atom_id res chain seq x y z
N MET A 1 54.16 -7.39 -40.42
CA MET A 1 53.88 -8.83 -40.22
C MET A 1 54.47 -9.25 -38.89
N LYS A 2 53.64 -9.84 -38.00
CA LYS A 2 53.93 -10.85 -36.94
C LYS A 2 55.24 -10.70 -36.15
N LEU A 3 55.33 -10.77 -34.84
CA LEU A 3 54.56 -11.47 -33.81
C LEU A 3 55.22 -11.03 -32.48
N LEU A 4 54.46 -10.68 -31.45
CA LEU A 4 54.96 -10.77 -30.07
C LEU A 4 53.80 -11.27 -29.21
N ALA A 5 53.87 -12.57 -28.92
CA ALA A 5 53.12 -13.23 -27.88
C ALA A 5 53.67 -12.81 -26.50
N VAL A 6 53.05 -13.33 -25.42
CA VAL A 6 53.33 -13.15 -23.97
C VAL A 6 52.38 -12.08 -23.39
N LEU A 7 51.49 -12.31 -22.42
CA LEU A 7 51.22 -13.44 -21.54
C LEU A 7 49.99 -13.08 -20.68
N ALA A 8 49.21 -14.12 -20.36
CA ALA A 8 48.42 -14.35 -19.15
C ALA A 8 47.55 -13.25 -18.49
N ILE A 9 46.26 -13.62 -18.40
CA ILE A 9 45.47 -13.76 -17.15
C ILE A 9 45.40 -12.52 -16.24
N LEU A 10 44.20 -11.92 -16.16
CA LEU A 10 43.55 -11.59 -14.89
C LEU A 10 42.07 -11.24 -15.19
N ILE A 11 41.16 -12.21 -15.09
CA ILE A 11 40.16 -12.24 -14.01
C ILE A 11 39.77 -10.83 -13.55
N SER A 12 38.81 -10.24 -14.24
CA SER A 12 37.92 -9.23 -13.67
C SER A 12 36.57 -9.30 -14.36
N MET A 13 35.94 -10.48 -14.28
CA MET A 13 34.48 -10.53 -14.15
C MET A 13 34.14 -9.97 -12.76
N THR A 14 34.33 -8.67 -12.59
CA THR A 14 33.87 -7.96 -11.41
C THR A 14 32.37 -7.94 -11.48
N SER A 15 31.78 -8.83 -10.69
CA SER A 15 30.49 -8.69 -10.03
C SER A 15 29.40 -8.11 -10.91
N LEU A 16 28.51 -8.98 -11.37
CA LEU A 16 27.09 -8.64 -11.35
C LEU A 16 26.81 -8.08 -9.96
N SER A 17 26.80 -6.75 -9.87
CA SER A 17 26.18 -6.05 -8.77
C SER A 17 24.73 -6.47 -8.91
N SER A 18 24.35 -7.46 -8.11
CA SER A 18 23.00 -7.61 -7.65
C SER A 18 22.61 -6.22 -7.16
N MET A 19 21.97 -5.45 -8.05
CA MET A 19 21.24 -4.26 -7.67
C MET A 19 20.09 -4.78 -6.81
N ALA A 20 20.41 -5.06 -5.55
CA ALA A 20 19.44 -5.14 -4.48
C ALA A 20 18.61 -3.87 -4.63
N GLY A 21 17.34 -4.07 -4.96
CA GLY A 21 16.49 -3.06 -5.56
C GLY A 21 16.60 -1.75 -4.79
N ASN A 22 16.95 -0.67 -5.51
CA ASN A 22 16.71 0.67 -5.02
C ASN A 22 15.28 0.67 -4.49
N GLY A 23 15.11 0.82 -3.17
CA GLY A 23 13.80 0.96 -2.55
C GLY A 23 13.10 2.09 -3.26
N VAL A 24 12.17 1.76 -4.15
CA VAL A 24 11.36 2.76 -4.83
C VAL A 24 10.47 3.30 -3.73
N GLU A 25 10.62 4.56 -3.35
CA GLU A 25 9.60 5.25 -2.57
C GLU A 25 8.30 5.13 -3.36
N ARG A 26 7.43 4.22 -2.90
CA ARG A 26 6.07 4.05 -3.42
C ARG A 26 5.20 5.07 -2.70
N GLY A 27 4.21 5.64 -3.38
CA GLY A 27 3.43 6.77 -2.87
C GLY A 27 2.91 6.56 -1.43
N ARG A 28 2.70 7.66 -0.72
CA ARG A 28 2.41 7.64 0.73
C ARG A 28 0.92 7.83 1.02
N LEU A 29 0.42 7.18 2.07
CA LEU A 29 -0.87 7.53 2.67
C LEU A 29 -0.67 8.71 3.64
N ILE A 30 -1.44 9.78 3.45
CA ILE A 30 -1.52 10.91 4.37
C ILE A 30 -2.88 10.82 5.06
N VAL A 31 -2.86 10.45 6.33
CA VAL A 31 -4.04 10.55 7.20
C VAL A 31 -3.98 11.92 7.86
N GLY A 32 -5.00 12.75 7.66
CA GLY A 32 -5.14 14.01 8.40
C GLY A 32 -5.27 13.75 9.91
N GLU A 33 -5.21 14.81 10.74
CA GLU A 33 -5.29 14.72 12.21
C GLU A 33 -6.59 14.08 12.78
N GLN A 34 -7.52 13.64 11.94
CA GLN A 34 -8.72 12.93 12.35
C GLN A 34 -8.35 11.54 12.91
N HIS A 35 -8.27 11.46 14.24
CA HIS A 35 -7.75 10.36 15.06
C HIS A 35 -8.61 9.07 15.12
N PHE A 36 -9.36 8.71 14.07
CA PHE A 36 -10.33 7.61 14.16
C PHE A 36 -9.82 6.24 13.72
N LEU A 37 -8.70 6.17 12.99
CA LEU A 37 -8.12 4.89 12.59
C LEU A 37 -7.01 4.46 13.55
N GLY A 38 -7.16 3.24 14.08
CA GLY A 38 -6.09 2.53 14.79
C GLY A 38 -4.85 2.38 13.92
N THR A 39 -3.69 2.23 14.56
CA THR A 39 -2.38 2.12 13.87
C THR A 39 -2.37 0.96 12.89
N GLU A 40 -3.00 -0.15 13.27
CA GLU A 40 -3.12 -1.38 12.49
C GLU A 40 -3.91 -1.16 11.21
N ILE A 41 -5.08 -0.51 11.28
CA ILE A 41 -5.90 -0.20 10.10
C ILE A 41 -5.16 0.78 9.16
N LYS A 42 -4.50 1.81 9.71
CA LYS A 42 -3.68 2.72 8.90
C LYS A 42 -2.57 1.99 8.15
N ASN A 43 -1.87 1.08 8.84
CA ASN A 43 -0.80 0.28 8.24
C ASN A 43 -1.35 -0.67 7.18
N PHE A 44 -2.50 -1.29 7.43
CA PHE A 44 -3.18 -2.17 6.49
C PHE A 44 -3.58 -1.43 5.21
N ILE A 45 -4.26 -0.28 5.33
CA ILE A 45 -4.62 0.57 4.18
C ILE A 45 -3.37 0.98 3.41
N SER A 46 -2.33 1.45 4.12
CA SER A 46 -1.09 1.89 3.48
C SER A 46 -0.47 0.75 2.66
N LYS A 47 -0.39 -0.47 3.21
CA LYS A 47 0.12 -1.64 2.49
C LYS A 47 -0.75 -2.00 1.29
N LYS A 48 -2.07 -1.98 1.46
CA LYS A 48 -3.04 -2.46 0.46
C LYS A 48 -3.37 -1.45 -0.64
N MET A 49 -3.18 -0.16 -0.41
CA MET A 49 -3.53 0.90 -1.35
C MET A 49 -2.33 1.52 -2.08
N VAL A 50 -1.11 1.09 -1.74
CA VAL A 50 0.11 1.54 -2.44
C VAL A 50 0.10 1.17 -3.93
N HIS A 51 -0.59 0.11 -4.35
CA HIS A 51 -0.70 -0.26 -5.77
C HIS A 51 -1.42 0.81 -6.59
N CYS A 52 -2.37 1.54 -6.00
CA CYS A 52 -3.01 2.69 -6.63
C CYS A 52 -2.03 3.80 -7.06
N LEU A 53 -0.79 3.76 -6.53
CA LEU A 53 0.24 4.76 -6.69
C LEU A 53 1.45 4.25 -7.50
N GLU A 54 1.39 3.01 -8.03
CA GLU A 54 2.54 2.28 -8.59
C GLU A 54 3.23 2.97 -9.77
N ASN A 55 2.52 3.84 -10.50
CA ASN A 55 3.05 4.50 -11.69
C ASN A 55 3.67 5.89 -11.41
N THR A 56 3.66 6.36 -10.17
CA THR A 56 3.91 7.78 -9.86
C THR A 56 4.58 7.96 -8.49
N LYS A 57 5.90 8.16 -8.50
CA LYS A 57 6.77 8.24 -7.30
C LYS A 57 6.42 9.32 -6.26
N LYS A 58 5.48 10.23 -6.54
CA LYS A 58 5.18 11.37 -5.66
C LYS A 58 3.70 11.59 -5.40
N ASP A 59 2.88 10.65 -5.85
CA ASP A 59 1.46 10.70 -5.57
C ASP A 59 1.20 10.22 -4.15
N TYR A 60 0.07 10.65 -3.59
CA TYR A 60 -0.33 10.29 -2.25
C TYR A 60 -1.84 10.14 -2.16
N LEU A 61 -2.28 9.28 -1.23
CA LEU A 61 -3.68 9.17 -0.85
C LEU A 61 -3.92 10.05 0.37
N GLN A 62 -4.93 10.91 0.30
CA GLN A 62 -5.36 11.74 1.43
C GLN A 62 -6.72 11.24 1.92
N VAL A 63 -6.79 10.81 3.18
CA VAL A 63 -8.07 10.46 3.81
C VAL A 63 -8.93 11.72 3.98
N LYS A 64 -10.17 11.66 3.47
CA LYS A 64 -11.19 12.70 3.64
C LYS A 64 -12.13 12.45 4.81
N GLY A 65 -12.48 11.18 5.01
CA GLY A 65 -13.51 10.79 5.95
C GLY A 65 -13.42 9.31 6.23
N ILE A 66 -13.86 8.95 7.43
CA ILE A 66 -13.97 7.58 7.90
C ILE A 66 -15.34 7.46 8.54
N SER A 67 -16.09 6.42 8.20
CA SER A 67 -17.27 5.98 8.94
C SER A 67 -17.06 4.54 9.41
N ILE A 68 -17.64 4.22 10.56
CA ILE A 68 -17.55 2.91 11.19
C ILE A 68 -18.96 2.40 11.38
N GLU A 69 -19.20 1.17 10.96
CA GLU A 69 -20.43 0.42 11.19
C GLU A 69 -20.09 -0.84 11.98
N GLU A 70 -20.93 -1.17 12.96
CA GLU A 70 -20.79 -2.38 13.78
C GLU A 70 -21.86 -3.37 13.36
N ASP A 71 -21.49 -4.62 13.15
CA ASP A 71 -22.43 -5.71 12.85
C ASP A 71 -22.32 -6.80 13.93
N GLU A 72 -23.43 -7.07 14.61
CA GLU A 72 -23.52 -8.13 15.61
C GLU A 72 -23.82 -9.46 14.92
N VAL A 73 -22.80 -10.32 14.79
CA VAL A 73 -22.88 -11.53 13.97
C VAL A 73 -23.44 -12.71 14.76
N ASP A 74 -22.96 -12.92 15.99
CA ASP A 74 -23.44 -13.98 16.90
C ASP A 74 -22.98 -13.69 18.34
N GLN A 75 -23.83 -13.99 19.34
CA GLN A 75 -23.57 -13.98 20.79
C GLN A 75 -22.31 -13.20 21.29
N GLY A 76 -22.26 -11.89 21.03
CA GLY A 76 -21.20 -10.99 21.51
C GLY A 76 -19.98 -10.83 20.60
N ILE A 77 -19.99 -11.43 19.41
CA ILE A 77 -19.05 -11.20 18.30
C ILE A 77 -19.56 -10.00 17.51
N VAL A 78 -18.71 -8.99 17.38
CA VAL A 78 -19.00 -7.75 16.64
C VAL A 78 -17.93 -7.58 15.57
N ASP A 79 -18.36 -7.53 14.31
CA ASP A 79 -17.50 -7.18 13.20
C ASP A 79 -17.57 -5.66 12.98
N LEU A 80 -16.42 -5.04 12.69
CA LEU A 80 -16.32 -3.61 12.42
C LEU A 80 -16.05 -3.36 10.94
N TYR A 81 -16.89 -2.53 10.33
CA TYR A 81 -16.75 -2.12 8.94
C TYR A 81 -16.34 -0.65 8.86
N TYR A 82 -15.10 -0.40 8.44
CA TYR A 82 -14.57 0.95 8.22
C TYR A 82 -14.74 1.32 6.75
N THR A 83 -15.57 2.31 6.45
CA THR A 83 -15.57 2.96 5.14
C THR A 83 -14.62 4.15 5.16
N VAL A 84 -13.60 4.12 4.30
CA VAL A 84 -12.56 5.15 4.23
C VAL A 84 -12.59 5.81 2.86
N ASP A 85 -12.95 7.10 2.85
CA ASP A 85 -12.94 7.94 1.67
C ASP A 85 -11.57 8.62 1.51
N MET A 86 -11.00 8.53 0.31
CA MET A 86 -9.67 9.02 -0.02
C MET A 86 -9.65 9.81 -1.32
N LEU A 87 -8.76 10.80 -1.37
CA LEU A 87 -8.33 11.45 -2.60
C LEU A 87 -6.94 10.96 -2.98
N HIS A 88 -6.79 10.44 -4.19
CA HIS A 88 -5.49 10.32 -4.83
C HIS A 88 -5.11 11.69 -5.36
N LYS A 89 -4.00 12.23 -4.86
CA LYS A 89 -3.44 13.50 -5.29
C LYS A 89 -2.02 13.32 -5.83
N ASN A 90 -1.66 14.15 -6.79
CA ASN A 90 -0.27 14.26 -7.22
C ASN A 90 0.54 15.19 -6.31
N GLU A 91 1.85 15.32 -6.56
CA GLU A 91 2.76 16.21 -5.83
C GLU A 91 2.25 17.67 -5.74
N LYS A 92 1.52 18.14 -6.76
CA LYS A 92 0.98 19.51 -6.81
C LYS A 92 -0.33 19.68 -6.03
N GLY A 93 -0.89 18.60 -5.49
CA GLY A 93 -2.16 18.60 -4.76
C GLY A 93 -3.40 18.50 -5.66
N ASN A 94 -3.24 18.30 -6.97
CA ASN A 94 -4.37 18.08 -7.86
C ASN A 94 -4.99 16.72 -7.60
N ILE A 95 -6.32 16.66 -7.58
CA ILE A 95 -7.07 15.42 -7.43
C ILE A 95 -6.99 14.64 -8.74
N LEU A 96 -6.44 13.42 -8.67
CA LEU A 96 -6.34 12.49 -9.77
C LEU A 96 -7.42 11.42 -9.71
N ASN A 97 -7.93 11.10 -8.53
CA ASN A 97 -8.94 10.09 -8.34
C ASN A 97 -9.65 10.27 -6.99
N GLU A 98 -10.89 9.80 -6.92
CA GLU A 98 -11.61 9.61 -5.66
C GLU A 98 -11.83 8.12 -5.47
N VAL A 99 -11.38 7.64 -4.30
CA VAL A 99 -11.37 6.23 -3.94
C VAL A 99 -12.09 6.06 -2.61
N SER A 100 -13.00 5.10 -2.53
CA SER A 100 -13.62 4.69 -1.27
C SER A 100 -13.38 3.21 -1.09
N VAL A 101 -12.93 2.82 0.10
CA VAL A 101 -12.71 1.41 0.45
C VAL A 101 -13.46 1.06 1.72
N GLU A 102 -13.92 -0.18 1.78
CA GLU A 102 -14.45 -0.81 2.98
C GLU A 102 -13.39 -1.74 3.53
N ILE A 103 -13.17 -1.68 4.84
CA ILE A 103 -12.27 -2.57 5.56
C ILE A 103 -13.11 -3.28 6.58
N GLU A 104 -13.14 -4.60 6.47
CA GLU A 104 -13.76 -5.47 7.44
C GLU A 104 -12.70 -5.87 8.46
N ASP A 105 -12.95 -5.57 9.73
CA ASP A 105 -12.23 -6.09 10.88
C ASP A 105 -13.13 -7.11 11.59
N ALA A 106 -13.04 -8.35 11.11
CA ALA A 106 -13.85 -9.43 11.63
C ALA A 106 -13.25 -10.00 12.91
N ASP A 107 -14.08 -10.18 13.94
CA ASP A 107 -13.65 -10.78 15.21
C ASP A 107 -13.60 -12.31 15.11
N TYR A 108 -12.69 -12.80 14.26
CA TYR A 108 -12.34 -14.21 14.24
C TYR A 108 -11.55 -14.55 15.51
N SER A 109 -12.17 -15.34 16.38
CA SER A 109 -11.58 -15.92 17.59
C SER A 109 -10.10 -16.38 17.40
N ASN A 110 -9.19 -15.71 18.11
CA ASN A 110 -7.87 -16.11 18.65
C ASN A 110 -6.78 -16.89 17.88
N TRP A 111 -6.93 -17.34 16.62
CA TRP A 111 -5.89 -18.21 15.99
C TRP A 111 -5.10 -17.63 14.82
N LYS A 112 -5.38 -16.39 14.37
CA LYS A 112 -4.66 -15.73 13.27
C LYS A 112 -3.96 -14.43 13.70
N LYS A 113 -2.94 -14.00 12.94
CA LYS A 113 -2.37 -12.66 13.09
C LYS A 113 -3.44 -11.62 12.77
N TYR A 114 -3.49 -10.50 13.50
CA TYR A 114 -4.55 -9.49 13.36
C TYR A 114 -4.72 -8.98 11.91
N GLU A 115 -3.64 -8.70 11.18
CA GLU A 115 -3.72 -8.28 9.76
C GLU A 115 -4.38 -9.32 8.83
N GLU A 116 -4.41 -10.60 9.21
CA GLU A 116 -5.04 -11.68 8.43
C GLU A 116 -6.56 -11.77 8.69
N LYS A 117 -7.07 -11.02 9.68
CA LYS A 117 -8.50 -10.82 9.93
C LYS A 117 -9.07 -9.67 9.11
N LEU A 118 -8.20 -8.77 8.65
CA LEU A 118 -8.60 -7.60 7.89
C LEU A 118 -8.83 -7.96 6.41
N SER A 119 -9.98 -7.56 5.89
CA SER A 119 -10.29 -7.63 4.46
C SER A 119 -10.46 -6.22 3.89
N ILE A 120 -10.23 -6.02 2.59
CA ILE A 120 -10.42 -4.72 1.93
C ILE A 120 -11.19 -4.90 0.63
N LYS A 121 -12.15 -4.01 0.41
CA LYS A 121 -12.97 -3.96 -0.79
C LYS A 121 -13.02 -2.54 -1.32
N VAL A 122 -12.75 -2.37 -2.61
CA VAL A 122 -12.92 -1.08 -3.27
C VAL A 122 -14.40 -0.86 -3.54
N LEU A 123 -14.99 0.16 -2.91
CA LEU A 123 -16.38 0.57 -3.11
C LEU A 123 -16.52 1.56 -4.26
N LYS A 124 -15.55 2.48 -4.38
CA LYS A 124 -15.51 3.53 -5.40
C LYS A 124 -14.09 3.69 -5.90
N ASP A 125 -13.95 3.80 -7.22
CA ASP A 125 -12.72 4.18 -7.90
C ASP A 125 -13.10 4.94 -9.17
N THR A 126 -13.07 6.27 -9.11
CA THR A 126 -13.65 7.13 -10.15
C THR A 126 -12.89 7.02 -11.47
N ASN A 127 -11.56 6.91 -11.41
CA ASN A 127 -10.67 6.89 -12.57
C ASN A 127 -9.97 5.54 -12.77
N GLN A 128 -10.38 4.50 -12.06
CA GLN A 128 -9.92 3.11 -12.21
C GLN A 128 -8.40 2.95 -11.99
N LEU A 129 -7.82 3.77 -11.09
CA LEU A 129 -6.39 3.76 -10.80
C LEU A 129 -5.99 2.72 -9.74
N CYS A 130 -6.96 2.09 -9.08
CA CYS A 130 -6.76 1.14 -7.98
C CYS A 130 -7.13 -0.31 -8.33
N ARG A 131 -7.23 -0.64 -9.63
CA ARG A 131 -7.58 -1.98 -10.12
C ARG A 131 -6.46 -3.00 -9.96
#